data_AF-A0A433DMH3-F1
#
_entry.id   AF-A0A433DMH3-F1
#
_cell.length_a   1.000
_cell.length_b   1.000
_cell.length_c   1.000
_cell.angle_alpha   90.00
_cell.angle_beta   90.00
_cell.angle_gamma   90.00
#
_symmetry.space_group_name_H-M   'P 1'
#
loop_
_entity.id
_entity.type
_entity.pdbx_description
1 polymer ?
#
loop_
_entity_poly.entity_id
_entity_poly.type
_entity_poly.pdbx_seq_one_letter_code
_entity_poly.pdbx_strand_id
1 'polypeptide(L)'
;MCFEGMEKSGSEGLDELIIAEAKGYFADIDAVCISDNYWLGTKKPCLTYGLCDISYFLLEVKGPSRDLHSGVFGGTVHEPMTDLTLLLSKLVTPNGEILIPGISDDVAVVTASESSTYNTLDFEIGELEEAVGSKTSFTTRRRKL
;
A
#
# COMPACT_ATOMS: atom_id res chain seq x y z
N MET A 1 5.55 -3.86 -27.53
CA MET A 1 4.78 -4.50 -26.45
C MET A 1 5.77 -4.97 -25.40
N CYS A 2 5.56 -4.67 -24.12
CA CYS A 2 6.46 -5.09 -23.04
C CYS A 2 5.62 -5.90 -22.04
N PHE A 3 5.96 -7.18 -21.88
CA PHE A 3 5.34 -8.07 -20.91
C PHE A 3 6.45 -8.64 -20.03
N GLU A 4 6.18 -8.74 -18.74
CA GLU A 4 7.14 -9.16 -17.74
C GLU A 4 6.49 -10.19 -16.79
N GLY A 5 7.29 -10.87 -15.96
CA GLY A 5 6.84 -12.03 -15.17
C GLY A 5 7.08 -11.91 -13.65
N MET A 6 7.64 -10.79 -13.21
CA MET A 6 8.09 -10.47 -11.86
C MET A 6 7.30 -9.32 -11.21
N GLU A 7 6.20 -8.86 -11.80
CA GLU A 7 5.39 -7.73 -11.26
C GLU A 7 4.94 -7.99 -9.81
N LYS A 8 4.54 -9.23 -9.48
CA LYS A 8 4.20 -9.64 -8.11
C LYS A 8 5.40 -9.90 -7.20
N SER A 9 6.62 -9.59 -7.64
CA SER A 9 7.89 -9.82 -6.93
C SER A 9 8.87 -8.66 -7.08
N GLY A 10 8.36 -7.46 -7.41
CA GLY A 10 9.16 -6.22 -7.46
C GLY A 10 9.77 -5.88 -8.82
N SER A 11 9.34 -6.55 -9.90
CA SER A 11 9.74 -6.23 -11.29
C SER A 11 11.26 -6.19 -11.51
N GLU A 12 11.98 -7.13 -10.89
CA GLU A 12 13.45 -7.14 -10.91
C GLU A 12 14.02 -7.09 -12.33
N GLY A 13 14.87 -6.09 -12.59
CA GLY A 13 15.53 -5.87 -13.88
C GLY A 13 14.70 -5.15 -14.95
N LEU A 14 13.41 -4.91 -14.71
CA LEU A 14 12.55 -4.22 -15.69
C LEU A 14 12.98 -2.75 -15.88
N ASP A 15 13.25 -2.04 -14.80
CA ASP A 15 13.68 -0.64 -14.85
C ASP A 15 14.98 -0.48 -15.64
N GLU A 16 15.96 -1.36 -15.39
CA GLU A 16 17.24 -1.36 -16.10
C GLU A 16 17.05 -1.61 -17.60
N LEU A 17 16.19 -2.56 -17.96
CA LEU A 17 15.85 -2.87 -19.35
C LEU A 17 15.19 -1.68 -20.04
N ILE A 18 14.19 -1.05 -19.40
CA ILE A 18 13.48 0.10 -19.96
C ILE A 18 14.45 1.26 -20.22
N ILE A 19 15.34 1.55 -19.27
CA ILE A 19 16.34 2.61 -19.40
C ILE A 19 17.32 2.29 -20.54
N ALA A 20 17.81 1.05 -20.63
CA ALA A 20 18.74 0.63 -21.66
C ALA A 20 18.12 0.69 -23.07
N GLU A 21 16.86 0.29 -23.20
CA GLU A 21 16.13 0.22 -24.48
C GLU A 21 15.34 1.48 -24.82
N ALA A 22 15.37 2.52 -23.98
CA ALA A 22 14.62 3.77 -24.18
C ALA A 22 14.92 4.44 -25.53
N LYS A 23 16.16 4.32 -26.02
CA LYS A 23 16.59 4.81 -27.35
C LYS A 23 16.78 3.69 -28.39
N GLY A 24 16.47 2.45 -28.00
CA GLY A 24 16.53 1.25 -28.83
C GLY A 24 15.12 0.77 -29.14
N TYR A 25 14.71 -0.34 -28.54
CA TYR A 25 13.40 -0.96 -28.76
C TYR A 25 12.21 0.00 -28.54
N PHE A 26 12.33 0.98 -27.64
CA PHE A 26 11.27 1.93 -27.31
C PHE A 26 11.40 3.30 -28.00
N ALA A 27 12.36 3.49 -28.91
CA ALA A 27 12.69 4.81 -29.47
C ALA A 27 11.50 5.50 -30.17
N ASP A 28 10.67 4.73 -30.86
CA ASP A 28 9.56 5.23 -31.68
C ASP A 28 8.18 5.13 -30.99
N ILE A 29 8.15 5.03 -29.65
CA ILE A 29 6.90 4.93 -28.89
C ILE A 29 6.30 6.32 -28.64
N ASP A 30 5.09 6.55 -29.12
CA ASP A 30 4.36 7.81 -28.91
C ASP A 30 3.62 7.87 -27.56
N ALA A 31 3.19 6.73 -27.02
CA ALA A 31 2.41 6.63 -25.80
C ALA A 31 2.52 5.26 -25.12
N VAL A 32 2.28 5.24 -23.80
CA VAL A 32 2.24 4.03 -22.98
C VAL A 32 0.84 3.82 -22.43
N CYS A 33 0.37 2.57 -22.47
CA CYS A 33 -0.91 2.16 -21.89
C CYS A 33 -0.69 0.89 -21.07
N ILE A 34 -1.21 0.90 -19.83
CA ILE A 34 -1.17 -0.23 -18.90
C ILE A 34 -2.62 -0.49 -18.46
N SER A 35 -3.03 -1.75 -18.52
CA SER A 35 -4.35 -2.21 -18.08
C SER A 35 -4.17 -3.29 -17.02
N ASP A 36 -3.82 -2.87 -15.81
CA ASP A 36 -3.62 -3.74 -14.64
C ASP A 36 -4.18 -3.09 -13.36
N ASN A 37 -5.40 -2.56 -13.46
CA ASN A 37 -6.08 -1.87 -12.37
C ASN A 37 -7.58 -2.11 -12.45
N TYR A 38 -8.30 -1.63 -11.44
CA TYR A 38 -9.73 -1.86 -11.28
C TYR A 38 -10.52 -0.55 -11.36
N TRP A 39 -11.80 -0.67 -11.66
CA TRP A 39 -12.73 0.46 -11.52
C TRP A 39 -12.94 0.78 -10.04
N LEU A 40 -13.21 2.06 -9.74
CA LEU A 40 -13.45 2.52 -8.38
C LEU A 40 -14.73 1.90 -7.76
N GLY A 41 -15.73 1.65 -8.59
CA GLY A 41 -16.99 1.01 -8.23
C GLY A 41 -17.49 0.13 -9.36
N THR A 42 -18.72 -0.37 -9.25
CA THR A 42 -19.28 -1.34 -10.19
C THR A 42 -20.11 -0.72 -11.32
N LYS A 43 -20.37 0.59 -11.25
CA LYS A 43 -21.33 1.29 -12.13
C LYS A 43 -20.68 2.06 -13.27
N LYS A 44 -19.48 2.62 -13.07
CA LYS A 44 -18.85 3.56 -14.00
C LYS A 44 -17.40 3.16 -14.29
N PRO A 45 -16.98 3.05 -15.57
CA PRO A 45 -15.58 2.82 -15.92
C PRO A 45 -14.70 3.98 -15.49
N CYS A 46 -13.42 3.69 -15.20
CA CYS A 46 -12.46 4.67 -14.69
C CYS A 46 -11.20 4.74 -15.55
N LEU A 47 -10.59 5.92 -15.60
CA LEU A 47 -9.22 6.13 -16.04
C LEU A 47 -8.39 6.50 -14.81
N THR A 48 -7.35 5.71 -14.54
CA THR A 48 -6.44 5.96 -13.42
C THR A 48 -5.26 6.76 -13.93
N TYR A 49 -4.96 7.87 -13.25
CA TYR A 49 -3.86 8.77 -13.63
C TYR A 49 -2.77 8.87 -12.55
N GLY A 50 -2.93 8.16 -11.44
CA GLY A 50 -1.98 8.14 -10.34
C GLY A 50 -2.06 6.82 -9.59
N LEU A 51 -0.91 6.38 -9.09
CA LEU A 51 -0.74 5.18 -8.27
C LEU A 51 0.05 5.58 -7.02
N CYS A 52 -0.21 4.89 -5.91
CA CYS A 52 0.65 4.99 -4.74
C CYS A 52 1.88 4.11 -4.94
N ASP A 53 3.03 4.61 -4.53
CA ASP A 53 4.23 3.77 -4.39
C ASP A 53 4.11 2.86 -3.16
N ILE A 54 4.99 1.87 -3.05
CA ILE A 54 5.04 0.90 -1.97
C ILE A 54 6.46 0.71 -1.45
N SER A 55 6.61 0.78 -0.12
CA SER A 55 7.86 0.46 0.56
C SER A 55 7.65 -0.72 1.51
N TYR A 56 8.33 -1.83 1.25
CA TYR A 56 8.29 -3.02 2.11
C TYR A 56 9.46 -3.05 3.09
N PHE A 57 9.16 -3.39 4.35
CA PHE A 57 10.15 -3.49 5.42
C PHE A 57 10.12 -4.87 6.08
N LEU A 58 11.29 -5.40 6.44
CA LEU A 58 11.45 -6.61 7.23
C LEU A 58 11.89 -6.22 8.65
N LEU A 59 11.15 -6.65 9.66
CA LEU A 59 11.54 -6.53 11.06
C LEU A 59 11.90 -7.91 11.60
N GLU A 60 13.18 -8.09 11.95
CA GLU A 60 13.66 -9.33 12.58
C GLU A 60 13.97 -9.07 14.06
N VAL A 61 13.35 -9.87 14.94
CA VAL A 61 13.68 -9.91 16.37
C VAL A 61 14.18 -11.31 16.69
N LYS A 62 15.40 -11.39 17.23
CA LYS A 62 16.05 -12.66 17.57
C LYS A 62 16.33 -12.71 19.07
N GLY A 63 15.98 -13.83 19.69
CA GLY A 63 16.23 -14.08 21.11
C GLY A 63 17.00 -15.38 21.32
N PRO A 64 16.42 -16.40 21.98
CA PRO A 64 17.09 -17.68 22.22
C PRO A 64 17.60 -18.37 20.95
N SER A 65 18.65 -19.18 21.08
CA SER A 65 19.26 -19.88 19.94
C SER A 65 18.44 -21.07 19.41
N ARG A 66 17.26 -21.31 19.98
CA ARG A 66 16.33 -22.42 19.69
C ARG A 66 14.96 -22.07 20.24
N ASP A 67 13.92 -22.74 19.75
CA ASP A 67 12.58 -22.61 20.30
C ASP A 67 12.52 -23.16 21.73
N LEU A 68 11.70 -22.52 22.58
CA LEU A 68 11.57 -22.83 23.99
C LEU A 68 10.14 -23.30 24.32
N HIS A 69 10.03 -24.25 25.26
CA HIS A 69 8.73 -24.65 25.78
C HIS A 69 8.17 -23.56 26.69
N SER A 70 7.08 -22.90 26.29
CA SER A 70 6.52 -21.73 27.00
C SER A 70 6.14 -22.02 28.46
N GLY A 71 5.68 -23.22 28.80
CA GLY A 71 5.41 -23.59 30.20
C GLY A 71 6.65 -23.71 31.10
N VAL A 72 7.83 -23.96 30.52
CA VAL A 72 9.09 -24.13 31.27
C VAL A 72 9.82 -22.80 31.40
N PHE A 73 9.80 -22.00 30.32
CA PHE A 73 10.58 -20.77 30.21
C PHE A 73 9.74 -19.49 30.29
N GLY A 74 8.41 -19.60 30.29
CA GLY A 74 7.49 -18.46 30.34
C GLY A 74 7.74 -17.59 31.57
N GLY A 75 7.90 -16.29 31.34
CA GLY A 75 8.22 -15.32 32.40
C GLY A 75 9.68 -15.34 32.89
N THR A 76 10.56 -16.16 32.31
CA THR A 76 11.99 -16.22 32.70
C THR A 76 12.94 -15.66 31.64
N VAL A 77 12.47 -15.51 30.40
CA VAL A 77 13.25 -15.00 29.27
C VAL A 77 12.50 -13.87 28.57
N HIS A 78 13.22 -12.99 27.89
CA HIS A 78 12.61 -12.04 26.96
C HIS A 78 12.16 -12.78 25.70
N GLU A 79 10.87 -12.72 25.41
CA GLU A 79 10.25 -13.40 24.28
C GLU A 79 10.30 -12.49 23.04
N PRO A 80 10.94 -12.92 21.93
CA PRO A 80 10.98 -12.13 20.70
C PRO A 80 9.60 -11.68 20.19
N MET A 81 8.57 -12.50 20.44
CA MET A 81 7.19 -12.17 20.08
C MET A 81 6.62 -10.98 20.85
N THR A 82 7.00 -10.80 22.12
CA THR A 82 6.59 -9.62 22.89
C THR A 82 7.20 -8.36 22.29
N ASP A 83 8.50 -8.37 22.03
CA ASP A 83 9.21 -7.23 21.45
C ASP A 83 8.70 -6.91 20.04
N LEU A 84 8.49 -7.92 19.19
CA LEU A 84 7.94 -7.75 17.85
C LEU A 84 6.54 -7.13 17.89
N THR A 85 5.68 -7.61 18.78
CA THR A 85 4.32 -7.05 18.97
C THR A 85 4.38 -5.59 19.41
N LEU A 86 5.29 -5.26 20.33
CA LEU A 86 5.49 -3.89 20.78
C LEU A 86 5.98 -3.00 19.65
N LEU A 87 6.95 -3.44 18.84
CA LEU A 87 7.44 -2.69 17.68
C LEU A 87 6.32 -2.43 16.66
N LEU A 88 5.57 -3.46 16.28
CA LEU A 88 4.44 -3.33 15.34
C LEU A 88 3.35 -2.39 15.86
N SER A 89 3.10 -2.39 17.18
CA SER A 89 2.12 -1.48 17.81
C SER A 89 2.49 0.00 17.72
N LYS A 90 3.75 0.32 17.42
CA LYS A 90 4.27 1.69 17.30
C LYS A 90 4.27 2.21 15.86
N LEU A 91 3.77 1.44 14.89
CA LEU A 91 3.78 1.84 13.49
C LEU A 91 2.51 2.62 13.09
N VAL A 92 1.34 2.22 13.60
CA VAL A 92 0.05 2.79 13.18
C VAL A 92 -0.98 2.74 14.31
N THR A 93 -1.85 3.75 14.41
CA THR A 93 -2.97 3.75 15.35
C THR A 93 -4.13 2.87 14.85
N PRO A 94 -5.10 2.50 15.71
CA PRO A 94 -6.31 1.78 15.28
C PRO A 94 -7.15 2.51 14.22
N ASN A 95 -6.96 3.83 14.04
CA ASN A 95 -7.66 4.64 13.04
C ASN A 95 -6.85 4.83 11.74
N GLY A 96 -5.71 4.16 11.59
CA GLY A 96 -4.88 4.24 10.38
C GLY A 96 -3.89 5.41 10.34
N GLU A 97 -3.70 6.14 11.43
CA GLU A 97 -2.69 7.20 11.51
C GLU A 97 -1.29 6.59 11.70
N ILE A 98 -0.36 6.90 10.81
CA ILE A 98 1.01 6.39 10.86
C ILE A 98 1.81 7.15 11.91
N LEU A 99 2.50 6.43 12.79
CA LEU A 99 3.19 6.97 13.96
C LEU A 99 4.69 7.24 13.75
N ILE A 100 5.21 6.97 12.55
CA ILE A 100 6.62 7.19 12.20
C ILE A 100 6.89 8.70 12.11
N PRO A 101 7.84 9.24 12.90
CA PRO A 101 8.18 10.66 12.85
C PRO A 101 8.60 11.10 11.44
N GLY A 102 8.06 12.24 10.99
CA GLY A 102 8.37 12.83 9.69
C GLY A 102 7.67 12.18 8.49
N ILE A 103 6.87 11.12 8.69
CA ILE A 103 6.22 10.40 7.58
C ILE A 103 5.28 11.27 6.73
N SER A 104 4.71 12.32 7.32
CA SER A 104 3.77 13.22 6.65
C SER A 104 4.39 14.56 6.24
N ASP A 105 5.68 14.77 6.48
CA ASP A 105 6.32 16.08 6.25
C ASP A 105 6.32 16.46 4.75
N ASP A 106 6.46 15.47 3.87
CA ASP A 106 6.48 15.65 2.41
C ASP A 106 5.11 15.35 1.75
N VAL A 107 4.05 15.11 2.53
CA VAL A 107 2.71 14.91 1.98
C VAL A 107 2.18 16.24 1.45
N ALA A 108 1.91 16.29 0.13
CA ALA A 108 1.40 17.48 -0.52
C ALA A 108 0.07 17.94 0.11
N VAL A 109 -0.07 19.25 0.31
CA VAL A 109 -1.30 19.84 0.83
C VAL A 109 -2.40 19.77 -0.23
N VAL A 110 -3.56 19.23 0.15
CA VAL A 110 -4.72 19.13 -0.74
C VAL A 110 -5.18 20.52 -1.15
N THR A 111 -5.18 20.79 -2.45
CA THR A 111 -5.63 22.07 -2.99
C THR A 111 -7.16 22.12 -3.10
N ALA A 112 -7.75 23.32 -3.15
CA ALA A 112 -9.19 23.45 -3.38
C ALA A 112 -9.63 22.87 -4.74
N SER A 113 -8.78 23.00 -5.77
CA SER A 113 -9.01 22.42 -7.09
C SER A 113 -9.05 20.89 -7.01
N GLU A 114 -8.05 20.28 -6.38
CA GLU A 114 -8.00 18.83 -6.17
C GLU A 114 -9.19 18.35 -5.34
N SER A 115 -9.51 19.03 -4.24
CA SER A 115 -10.67 18.69 -3.41
C SER A 115 -11.98 18.75 -4.18
N SER A 116 -12.11 19.63 -5.17
CA SER A 116 -13.32 19.72 -6.00
C SER A 116 -13.50 18.50 -6.90
N THR A 117 -12.41 17.86 -7.32
CA THR A 117 -12.43 16.68 -8.20
C THR A 117 -13.07 15.48 -7.52
N TYR A 118 -12.85 15.30 -6.22
CA TYR A 118 -13.41 14.17 -5.47
C TYR A 118 -14.94 14.14 -5.52
N ASN A 119 -15.61 15.30 -5.40
CA ASN A 119 -17.09 15.38 -5.41
C ASN A 119 -17.74 14.89 -6.70
N THR A 120 -16.96 14.69 -7.76
CA THR A 120 -17.44 14.20 -9.06
C THR A 120 -17.35 12.68 -9.19
N LEU A 121 -16.74 12.00 -8.22
CA LEU A 121 -16.55 10.56 -8.21
C LEU A 121 -17.86 9.85 -7.87
N ASP A 122 -18.16 8.79 -8.63
CA ASP A 122 -19.30 7.91 -8.38
C ASP A 122 -18.86 6.80 -7.43
N PHE A 123 -18.86 7.09 -6.13
CA PHE A 123 -18.44 6.17 -5.08
C PHE A 123 -19.22 6.39 -3.79
N GLU A 124 -19.66 5.29 -3.18
CA GLU A 124 -20.29 5.29 -1.86
C GLU A 124 -19.67 4.21 -0.98
N ILE A 125 -19.43 4.52 0.29
CA ILE A 125 -18.82 3.61 1.27
C ILE A 125 -19.63 2.31 1.42
N GLY A 126 -20.96 2.38 1.25
CA GLY A 126 -21.82 1.20 1.32
C GLY A 126 -21.47 0.15 0.26
N GLU A 127 -21.04 0.56 -0.94
CA GLU A 127 -20.60 -0.35 -2.00
C GLU A 127 -19.31 -1.08 -1.61
N LEU A 128 -18.37 -0.37 -0.96
CA LEU A 128 -17.16 -0.97 -0.41
C LEU A 128 -17.49 -1.96 0.72
N GLU A 129 -18.34 -1.58 1.66
CA GLU A 129 -18.74 -2.44 2.78
C GLU A 129 -19.47 -3.71 2.32
N GLU A 130 -20.30 -3.60 1.27
CA GLU A 130 -20.95 -4.75 0.63
C GLU A 130 -19.94 -5.66 -0.04
N ALA A 131 -19.00 -5.11 -0.83
CA ALA A 131 -17.97 -5.87 -1.51
C ALA A 131 -17.04 -6.63 -0.56
N VAL A 132 -16.73 -6.04 0.61
CA VAL A 132 -15.89 -6.64 1.65
C VAL A 132 -16.72 -7.49 2.63
N GLY A 133 -18.05 -7.44 2.55
CA GLY A 133 -18.97 -8.17 3.43
C GLY A 133 -18.96 -7.73 4.89
N SER A 134 -18.47 -6.52 5.20
CA SER A 134 -18.37 -6.03 6.59
C SER A 134 -18.30 -4.49 6.68
N LYS A 135 -18.78 -3.94 7.79
CA LYS A 135 -18.70 -2.49 8.10
C LYS A 135 -17.38 -2.15 8.81
N THR A 136 -16.27 -2.38 8.12
CA THR A 136 -14.90 -2.23 8.66
C THR A 136 -14.18 -1.02 8.06
N SER A 137 -14.90 -0.12 7.38
CA SER A 137 -14.32 1.07 6.77
C SER A 137 -13.71 2.01 7.83
N PHE A 138 -12.47 2.46 7.61
CA PHE A 138 -11.71 3.29 8.56
C PHE A 138 -12.17 4.76 8.63
N THR A 139 -13.30 5.13 8.02
CA THR A 139 -13.64 6.54 7.86
C THR A 139 -14.32 7.13 9.09
N THR A 140 -13.77 8.25 9.58
CA THR A 140 -14.46 9.16 10.52
C THR A 140 -15.37 10.16 9.80
N ARG A 141 -15.24 10.33 8.47
CA ARG A 141 -16.06 11.24 7.66
C ARG A 141 -16.91 10.45 6.65
N ARG A 142 -18.18 10.23 6.99
CA ARG A 142 -19.22 9.78 6.04
C ARG A 142 -19.59 10.89 5.06
N ARG A 143 -18.66 11.34 4.22
CA ARG A 143 -19.01 12.14 3.05
C ARG A 143 -18.83 11.29 1.80
N LYS A 144 -19.71 11.48 0.83
CA LYS A 144 -19.33 11.25 -0.57
C LYS A 144 -18.01 11.98 -0.76
N LEU A 145 -16.98 11.25 -1.19
CA LEU A 145 -15.77 11.89 -1.67
C LEU A 145 -16.16 12.91 -2.74
#